data_AF-A0A934Z730-F1
#
_entry.id   AF-A0A934Z730-F1
#
_cell.length_a   1.000
_cell.length_b   1.000
_cell.length_c   1.000
_cell.angle_alpha   90.00
_cell.angle_beta   90.00
_cell.angle_gamma   90.00
#
_symmetry.space_group_name_H-M   'P 1'
#
loop_
_entity.id
_entity.type
_entity.pdbx_description
1 polymer ?
#
loop_
_entity_poly.entity_id
_entity_poly.type
_entity_poly.pdbx_seq_one_letter_code
_entity_poly.pdbx_strand_id
1 'polypeptide(L)'
;MSGTSPRRADPIARNARPLPATPHLDYERKQAKALLKQLHAGDPDALRRVQTAHPAALRDTGVETLQLADVQHVIAREYGFTSWPRMVEYFEVLERHRHAPRFNVADDGLARFEALAKNVVKRHEHGDVIVARELAHFVPRFFARPLAEILAVPITLDEARLVVARRYRRASWEELIARGDDSRRRNDKDVWDRGSGPRARAGTAIQAHDVDALSAILDAHPELLTPSRTDREWRNTLGTMALRAERDATTPDARRVTDLLAARGMDIQQELSELLLGWPQDGARTRDGLLAETVQWCLDRGADPDWLPPTGIPIVEHAIARFRNPAAVDVIAPRVTPRRALWIAAGLGDVAGVKRFIAGKGRLTPEGRLNRPDPVAMGLHQGHLLPTTTRTTSRSCTRRSRSPDGTSGGRRWMRCSPPDSRSTIRRSSGRCSARRWGT
;
A
#
# COMPACT_ATOMS: atom_id res chain seq x y z
N MET A 1 -44.42 22.38 -11.79
CA MET A 1 -43.43 22.58 -10.71
C MET A 1 -43.23 21.25 -10.00
N SER A 2 -42.22 20.48 -10.40
CA SER A 2 -41.91 19.20 -9.74
C SER A 2 -40.56 19.35 -9.06
N GLY A 3 -40.61 19.85 -7.82
CA GLY A 3 -39.42 19.97 -6.97
C GLY A 3 -38.96 18.57 -6.58
N THR A 4 -37.89 18.10 -7.22
CA THR A 4 -37.16 16.93 -6.73
C THR A 4 -36.45 17.39 -5.45
N SER A 5 -37.02 17.06 -4.30
CA SER A 5 -36.39 17.29 -2.99
C SER A 5 -34.98 16.68 -3.01
N PRO A 6 -33.92 17.43 -2.67
CA PRO A 6 -32.59 16.85 -2.59
C PRO A 6 -32.62 15.75 -1.52
N ARG A 7 -32.27 14.51 -1.89
CA ARG A 7 -32.05 13.43 -0.91
C ARG A 7 -31.11 13.98 0.16
N ARG A 8 -31.57 14.10 1.40
CA ARG A 8 -30.71 14.43 2.54
C ARG A 8 -29.56 13.43 2.55
N ALA A 9 -28.32 13.92 2.55
CA ALA A 9 -27.16 13.05 2.64
C ALA A 9 -27.26 12.23 3.93
N ASP A 10 -27.07 10.90 3.83
CA ASP A 10 -27.11 10.03 5.00
C ASP A 10 -26.07 10.50 6.02
N PRO A 11 -26.45 10.77 7.27
CA PRO A 11 -25.50 11.22 8.28
C PRO A 11 -24.46 10.14 8.55
N ILE A 12 -23.23 10.55 8.86
CA ILE A 12 -22.15 9.64 9.28
C ILE A 12 -22.58 8.98 10.59
N ALA A 13 -22.53 7.65 10.64
CA ALA A 13 -22.84 6.89 11.85
C ALA A 13 -21.87 7.27 12.99
N ARG A 14 -22.41 7.61 14.17
CA ARG A 14 -21.58 7.92 15.35
C ARG A 14 -21.02 6.67 16.02
N ASN A 15 -21.81 5.59 16.04
CA ASN A 15 -21.45 4.29 16.59
C ASN A 15 -21.60 3.25 15.48
N ALA A 16 -20.49 2.89 14.84
CA ALA A 16 -20.44 1.81 13.87
C ALA A 16 -19.83 0.57 14.52
N ARG A 17 -20.29 -0.61 14.11
CA ARG A 17 -19.69 -1.88 14.51
C ARG A 17 -18.22 -1.91 14.04
N PRO A 18 -17.25 -2.27 14.89
CA PRO A 18 -15.86 -2.41 14.46
C PRO A 18 -15.70 -3.64 13.56
N LEU A 19 -14.77 -3.58 12.61
CA LEU A 19 -14.38 -4.74 11.83
C LEU A 19 -13.70 -5.78 12.73
N PRO A 20 -13.90 -7.09 12.48
CA PRO A 20 -13.12 -8.13 13.14
C PRO A 20 -11.63 -8.01 12.77
N ALA A 21 -10.73 -8.63 13.56
CA ALA A 21 -9.29 -8.58 13.31
C ALA A 21 -8.88 -9.17 11.95
N THR A 22 -9.61 -10.19 11.49
CA THR A 22 -9.45 -10.84 10.17
C THR A 22 -10.69 -10.59 9.30
N PRO A 23 -10.89 -9.35 8.80
CA PRO A 23 -12.08 -9.02 8.03
C PRO A 23 -12.04 -9.73 6.67
N HIS A 24 -13.16 -10.35 6.28
CA HIS A 24 -13.33 -11.05 4.99
C HIS A 24 -14.77 -10.91 4.46
N LEU A 25 -14.93 -10.54 3.19
CA LEU A 25 -16.25 -10.25 2.59
C LEU A 25 -17.18 -11.47 2.54
N ASP A 26 -16.65 -12.67 2.32
CA ASP A 26 -17.48 -13.89 2.26
C ASP A 26 -18.16 -14.22 3.58
N TYR A 27 -17.55 -13.85 4.71
CA TYR A 27 -18.18 -13.97 6.01
C TYR A 27 -19.42 -13.08 6.07
N GLU A 28 -19.32 -11.84 5.60
CA GLU A 28 -20.41 -10.87 5.59
C GLU A 28 -21.52 -11.28 4.61
N ARG A 29 -21.18 -11.88 3.46
CA ARG A 29 -22.15 -12.47 2.53
C ARG A 29 -22.93 -13.62 3.18
N LYS A 30 -22.27 -14.48 3.96
CA LYS A 30 -22.92 -15.56 4.71
C LYS A 30 -23.80 -15.00 5.83
N GLN A 31 -23.34 -13.98 6.54
CA GLN A 31 -24.13 -13.28 7.56
C GLN A 31 -25.41 -12.66 6.97
N ALA A 32 -25.34 -12.06 5.78
CA ALA A 32 -26.52 -11.52 5.11
C ALA A 32 -27.57 -12.59 4.82
N LYS A 33 -27.15 -13.76 4.33
CA LYS A 33 -28.05 -14.89 4.06
C LYS A 33 -28.66 -15.45 5.35
N ALA A 34 -27.87 -15.55 6.41
CA ALA A 34 -28.34 -16.02 7.72
C ALA A 34 -29.38 -15.05 8.32
N LEU A 35 -29.12 -13.74 8.26
CA LEU A 35 -30.05 -12.71 8.76
C LEU A 35 -31.37 -12.70 7.97
N LEU A 36 -31.33 -12.87 6.64
CA LEU A 36 -32.56 -13.00 5.85
C LEU A 36 -33.41 -14.21 6.29
N LYS A 37 -32.75 -15.35 6.54
CA LYS A 37 -33.43 -16.55 7.04
C LYS A 37 -34.08 -16.31 8.42
N GLN A 38 -33.37 -15.61 9.32
CA GLN A 38 -33.89 -15.25 10.64
C GLN A 38 -35.10 -14.30 10.55
N LEU A 39 -35.06 -13.32 9.64
CA LEU A 39 -36.18 -12.40 9.40
C LEU A 39 -37.44 -13.15 8.93
N HIS A 40 -37.29 -14.06 7.96
CA HIS A 40 -38.40 -14.89 7.50
C HIS A 40 -38.92 -15.87 8.57
N ALA A 41 -38.09 -16.22 9.56
CA ALA A 41 -38.49 -17.02 10.72
C ALA A 41 -39.13 -16.19 11.84
N GLY A 42 -39.25 -14.87 11.69
CA GLY A 42 -39.85 -13.98 12.69
C GLY A 42 -38.96 -13.72 13.91
N ASP A 43 -37.64 -13.87 13.79
CA ASP A 43 -36.69 -13.64 14.88
C ASP A 43 -36.75 -12.17 15.38
N PRO A 44 -37.12 -11.91 16.66
CA PRO A 44 -37.23 -10.57 17.21
C PRO A 44 -35.93 -9.77 17.20
N ASP A 45 -34.78 -10.43 17.36
CA ASP A 45 -33.47 -9.76 17.34
C ASP A 45 -33.11 -9.33 15.92
N ALA A 46 -33.41 -10.17 14.93
CA ALA A 46 -33.21 -9.84 13.52
C ALA A 46 -34.07 -8.63 13.11
N LEU A 47 -35.33 -8.59 13.53
CA LEU A 47 -36.23 -7.46 13.29
C LEU A 47 -35.69 -6.17 13.89
N ARG A 48 -35.22 -6.21 15.14
CA ARG A 48 -34.64 -5.04 15.83
C ARG A 48 -33.41 -4.49 15.09
N ARG A 49 -32.57 -5.37 14.54
CA ARG A 49 -31.41 -4.97 13.73
C ARG A 49 -31.83 -4.20 12.48
N VAL A 50 -32.79 -4.72 11.72
CA VAL A 50 -33.30 -4.05 10.51
C VAL A 50 -33.97 -2.73 10.85
N GLN A 51 -34.80 -2.67 11.91
CA GLN A 51 -35.43 -1.43 12.38
C GLN A 51 -34.39 -0.35 12.73
N THR A 52 -33.29 -0.75 13.35
CA THR A 52 -32.22 0.18 13.74
C THR A 52 -31.43 0.68 12.53
N ALA A 53 -31.06 -0.22 11.62
CA ALA A 53 -30.13 0.10 10.53
C ALA A 53 -30.80 0.61 9.25
N HIS A 54 -32.04 0.18 8.98
CA HIS A 54 -32.79 0.49 7.76
C HIS A 54 -34.30 0.68 8.02
N PRO A 55 -34.70 1.65 8.86
CA PRO A 55 -36.11 1.86 9.24
C PRO A 55 -37.05 2.20 8.07
N ALA A 56 -36.54 2.60 6.91
CA ALA A 56 -37.35 2.84 5.70
C ALA A 56 -37.75 1.55 4.98
N ALA A 57 -36.91 0.51 4.98
CA ALA A 57 -37.20 -0.75 4.27
C ALA A 57 -38.39 -1.47 4.90
N LEU A 58 -38.49 -1.44 6.23
CA LEU A 58 -39.62 -2.01 6.96
C LEU A 58 -40.90 -1.17 6.90
N ARG A 59 -40.81 0.12 6.54
CA ARG A 59 -41.99 0.98 6.38
C ARG A 59 -42.63 0.79 5.01
N ASP A 60 -41.81 0.64 3.99
CA ASP A 60 -42.26 0.54 2.60
C ASP A 60 -42.54 -0.91 2.18
N THR A 61 -41.96 -1.89 2.88
CA THR A 61 -42.03 -3.33 2.56
C THR A 61 -42.17 -4.15 3.84
N GLY A 62 -43.10 -5.11 3.86
CA GLY A 62 -43.27 -6.05 4.97
C GLY A 62 -42.06 -6.98 5.11
N VAL A 63 -41.89 -7.57 6.30
CA VAL A 63 -40.73 -8.44 6.62
C VAL A 63 -40.63 -9.62 5.65
N GLU A 64 -41.78 -10.15 5.27
CA GLU A 64 -41.95 -11.26 4.32
C GLU A 64 -41.54 -10.92 2.87
N THR A 65 -41.40 -9.63 2.55
CA THR A 65 -41.01 -9.16 1.21
C THR A 65 -39.55 -8.70 1.12
N LEU A 66 -38.83 -8.68 2.25
CA LEU A 66 -37.42 -8.28 2.28
C LEU A 66 -36.57 -9.21 1.42
N GLN A 67 -35.69 -8.61 0.63
CA GLN A 67 -34.77 -9.33 -0.22
C GLN A 67 -33.36 -9.35 0.38
N LEU A 68 -32.50 -10.19 -0.19
CA LEU A 68 -31.09 -10.25 0.20
C LEU A 68 -30.40 -8.88 0.09
N ALA A 69 -30.80 -8.04 -0.88
CA ALA A 69 -30.23 -6.72 -1.08
C ALA A 69 -30.52 -5.78 0.12
N ASP A 70 -31.71 -5.86 0.71
CA ASP A 70 -32.09 -5.06 1.88
C ASP A 70 -31.25 -5.46 3.09
N VAL A 71 -31.07 -6.78 3.28
CA VAL A 71 -30.28 -7.33 4.39
C VAL A 71 -28.79 -7.04 4.22
N GLN A 72 -28.28 -7.08 2.99
CA GLN A 72 -26.92 -6.62 2.66
C GLN A 72 -26.73 -5.13 2.98
N HIS A 73 -27.74 -4.31 2.68
CA HIS A 73 -27.71 -2.89 3.05
C HIS A 73 -27.71 -2.69 4.57
N VAL A 74 -28.51 -3.46 5.31
CA VAL A 74 -28.51 -3.46 6.79
C VAL A 74 -27.12 -3.74 7.34
N ILE A 75 -26.45 -4.80 6.87
CA ILE A 75 -25.07 -5.13 7.30
C ILE A 75 -24.10 -4.00 6.96
N ALA A 76 -24.17 -3.44 5.76
CA ALA A 76 -23.31 -2.32 5.37
C ALA A 76 -23.50 -1.11 6.31
N ARG A 77 -24.76 -0.80 6.68
CA ARG A 77 -25.09 0.30 7.60
C ARG A 77 -24.62 0.04 9.04
N GLU A 78 -24.65 -1.21 9.52
CA GLU A 78 -24.10 -1.58 10.83
C GLU A 78 -22.60 -1.24 10.94
N TYR A 79 -21.84 -1.42 9.86
CA TYR A 79 -20.42 -1.02 9.77
C TYR A 79 -20.23 0.46 9.39
N GLY A 80 -21.30 1.21 9.16
CA GLY A 80 -21.27 2.62 8.81
C GLY A 80 -21.06 2.94 7.33
N PHE A 81 -21.04 1.93 6.45
CA PHE A 81 -20.99 2.15 5.00
C PHE A 81 -22.32 2.75 4.51
N THR A 82 -22.26 3.51 3.41
CA THR A 82 -23.46 4.09 2.78
C THR A 82 -24.25 3.10 1.94
N SER A 83 -23.64 1.98 1.54
CA SER A 83 -24.29 0.94 0.76
C SER A 83 -23.44 -0.34 0.73
N TRP A 84 -24.05 -1.46 0.37
CA TRP A 84 -23.33 -2.74 0.19
C TRP A 84 -22.22 -2.67 -0.89
N PRO A 85 -22.42 -2.07 -2.08
CA PRO A 85 -21.32 -1.90 -3.04
C PRO A 85 -20.11 -1.15 -2.48
N ARG A 86 -20.31 -0.16 -1.59
CA ARG A 86 -19.20 0.54 -0.91
C ARG A 86 -18.46 -0.36 0.07
N MET A 87 -19.17 -1.25 0.76
CA MET A 87 -18.55 -2.26 1.61
C MET A 87 -17.72 -3.24 0.75
N VAL A 88 -18.25 -3.71 -0.38
CA VAL A 88 -17.50 -4.59 -1.30
C VAL A 88 -16.22 -3.90 -1.80
N GLU A 89 -16.33 -2.65 -2.28
CA GLU A 89 -15.19 -1.84 -2.72
C GLU A 89 -14.13 -1.69 -1.61
N TYR A 90 -14.56 -1.46 -0.36
CA TYR A 90 -13.66 -1.41 0.80
C TYR A 90 -12.86 -2.70 0.99
N PHE A 91 -13.52 -3.86 0.90
CA PHE A 91 -12.85 -5.16 1.04
C PHE A 91 -11.88 -5.42 -0.12
N GLU A 92 -12.24 -5.07 -1.35
CA GLU A 92 -11.33 -5.18 -2.50
C GLU A 92 -10.11 -4.28 -2.36
N VAL A 93 -10.29 -3.04 -1.87
CA VAL A 93 -9.18 -2.12 -1.53
C VAL A 93 -8.29 -2.75 -0.45
N LEU A 94 -8.89 -3.32 0.58
CA LEU A 94 -8.18 -3.96 1.68
C LEU A 94 -7.33 -5.14 1.23
N GLU A 95 -7.87 -6.05 0.41
CA GLU A 95 -7.09 -7.18 -0.10
C GLU A 95 -5.90 -6.69 -0.94
N ARG A 96 -6.12 -5.69 -1.82
CA ARG A 96 -5.00 -5.08 -2.58
C ARG A 96 -3.92 -4.51 -1.67
N HIS A 97 -4.29 -3.88 -0.55
CA HIS A 97 -3.33 -3.35 0.42
C HIS A 97 -2.56 -4.43 1.17
N ARG A 98 -3.19 -5.57 1.48
CA ARG A 98 -2.52 -6.71 2.14
C ARG A 98 -1.38 -7.26 1.29
N HIS A 99 -1.56 -7.26 -0.03
CA HIS A 99 -0.56 -7.72 -0.99
C HIS A 99 0.42 -6.63 -1.46
N ALA A 100 0.23 -5.38 -1.03
CA ALA A 100 1.06 -4.28 -1.46
C ALA A 100 2.53 -4.46 -1.05
N PRO A 101 3.48 -4.06 -1.92
CA PRO A 101 4.89 -4.02 -1.56
C PRO A 101 5.16 -3.20 -0.30
N ARG A 102 5.96 -3.75 0.60
CA ARG A 102 6.19 -3.19 1.94
C ARG A 102 7.61 -2.66 2.05
N PHE A 103 7.76 -1.57 2.79
CA PHE A 103 9.06 -1.17 3.31
C PHE A 103 9.21 -1.80 4.69
N ASN A 104 10.35 -2.43 4.94
CA ASN A 104 10.71 -2.96 6.25
C ASN A 104 11.04 -1.77 7.16
N VAL A 105 10.01 -1.11 7.68
CA VAL A 105 10.20 -0.29 8.87
C VAL A 105 10.21 -1.30 10.00
N ALA A 106 11.41 -1.62 10.49
CA ALA A 106 11.60 -2.47 11.65
C ALA A 106 10.55 -2.13 12.70
N ASP A 107 9.83 -3.14 13.17
CA ASP A 107 8.59 -2.95 13.90
C ASP A 107 8.78 -2.08 15.13
N ASP A 108 8.34 -0.84 14.97
CA ASP A 108 8.21 0.14 16.02
C ASP A 108 7.53 -0.51 17.25
N GLY A 109 8.03 -0.26 18.45
CA GLY A 109 7.41 -0.79 19.67
C GLY A 109 5.95 -0.33 19.81
N LEU A 110 5.13 -1.06 20.57
CA LEU A 110 3.72 -0.70 20.86
C LEU A 110 3.58 0.78 21.27
N ALA A 111 4.50 1.28 22.11
CA ALA A 111 4.53 2.68 22.55
C ALA A 111 4.59 3.68 21.39
N ARG A 112 5.36 3.37 20.34
CA ARG A 112 5.48 4.23 19.16
C ARG A 112 4.22 4.15 18.28
N PHE A 113 3.65 2.97 18.07
CA PHE A 113 2.37 2.87 17.36
C PHE A 113 1.27 3.64 18.08
N GLU A 114 1.20 3.55 19.41
CA GLU A 114 0.24 4.31 20.22
C GLU A 114 0.46 5.83 20.08
N ALA A 115 1.72 6.28 20.07
CA ALA A 115 2.04 7.69 19.83
C ALA A 115 1.59 8.15 18.43
N LEU A 116 1.75 7.30 17.40
CA LEU A 116 1.26 7.59 16.05
C LEU A 116 -0.26 7.67 16.00
N ALA A 117 -0.99 6.78 16.68
CA ALA A 117 -2.46 6.83 16.74
C ALA A 117 -2.94 8.12 17.44
N LYS A 118 -2.34 8.49 18.56
CA LYS A 118 -2.63 9.77 19.24
C LYS A 118 -2.34 10.98 18.34
N ASN A 119 -1.26 10.92 17.55
CA ASN A 119 -0.92 11.96 16.59
C ASN A 119 -1.97 12.09 15.46
N VAL A 120 -2.53 10.98 14.99
CA VAL A 120 -3.63 10.98 14.01
C VAL A 120 -4.85 11.71 14.55
N VAL A 121 -5.27 11.43 15.79
CA VAL A 121 -6.37 12.15 16.47
C VAL A 121 -6.07 13.65 16.52
N LYS A 122 -4.90 14.03 17.07
CA LYS A 122 -4.51 15.43 17.18
C LYS A 122 -4.51 16.14 15.82
N ARG A 123 -3.96 15.52 14.77
CA ARG A 123 -3.92 16.13 13.43
C ARG A 123 -5.31 16.30 12.82
N HIS A 124 -6.21 15.33 13.03
CA HIS A 124 -7.61 15.46 12.60
C HIS A 124 -8.31 16.63 13.29
N GLU A 125 -8.13 16.80 14.61
CA GLU A 125 -8.69 17.93 15.38
C GLU A 125 -8.21 19.29 14.85
N HIS A 126 -7.00 19.34 14.29
CA HIS A 126 -6.43 20.56 13.67
C HIS A 126 -6.82 20.72 12.18
N GLY A 127 -7.73 19.91 11.66
CA GLY A 127 -8.24 20.05 10.30
C GLY A 127 -7.36 19.42 9.22
N ASP A 128 -6.49 18.47 9.56
CA ASP A 128 -5.53 17.89 8.60
C ASP A 128 -6.23 17.05 7.51
N VAL A 129 -6.23 17.58 6.29
CA VAL A 129 -6.84 16.96 5.11
C VAL A 129 -6.18 15.65 4.70
N ILE A 130 -4.92 15.40 5.05
CA ILE A 130 -4.24 14.13 4.77
C ILE A 130 -4.84 13.04 5.67
N VAL A 131 -5.02 13.33 6.96
CA VAL A 131 -5.67 12.41 7.89
C VAL A 131 -7.12 12.16 7.46
N ALA A 132 -7.86 13.19 7.04
CA ALA A 132 -9.21 13.01 6.52
C ALA A 132 -9.26 12.07 5.30
N ARG A 133 -8.26 12.11 4.41
CA ARG A 133 -8.16 11.17 3.27
C ARG A 133 -7.87 9.75 3.72
N GLU A 134 -7.00 9.56 4.69
CA GLU A 134 -6.71 8.24 5.24
C GLU A 134 -7.93 7.65 5.92
N LEU A 135 -8.67 8.44 6.70
CA LEU A 135 -9.95 8.04 7.27
C LEU A 135 -10.94 7.65 6.16
N ALA A 136 -11.05 8.46 5.10
CA ALA A 136 -11.91 8.19 3.95
C ALA A 136 -11.52 6.91 3.18
N HIS A 137 -10.30 6.42 3.36
CA HIS A 137 -9.77 5.24 2.68
C HIS A 137 -9.78 4.00 3.56
N PHE A 138 -9.60 4.16 4.88
CA PHE A 138 -9.30 3.07 5.80
C PHE A 138 -10.40 2.75 6.80
N VAL A 139 -11.23 3.74 7.16
CA VAL A 139 -12.22 3.61 8.22
C VAL A 139 -13.61 3.39 7.62
N PRO A 140 -14.30 2.27 7.94
CA PRO A 140 -15.58 1.89 7.35
C PRO A 140 -16.63 3.01 7.27
N ARG A 141 -16.91 3.70 8.40
CA ARG A 141 -17.93 4.76 8.44
C ARG A 141 -17.56 6.03 7.67
N PHE A 142 -16.28 6.20 7.34
CA PHE A 142 -15.78 7.33 6.56
C PHE A 142 -15.51 6.95 5.10
N PHE A 143 -15.61 5.66 4.76
CA PHE A 143 -15.20 5.17 3.45
C PHE A 143 -15.94 5.89 2.31
N ALA A 144 -15.16 6.47 1.40
CA ALA A 144 -15.64 7.26 0.27
C ALA A 144 -16.53 8.47 0.63
N ARG A 145 -16.47 8.97 1.88
CA ARG A 145 -17.16 10.21 2.29
C ARG A 145 -16.39 11.47 1.88
N PRO A 146 -17.07 12.61 1.67
CA PRO A 146 -16.41 13.88 1.44
C PRO A 146 -15.54 14.30 2.63
N LEU A 147 -14.33 14.80 2.36
CA LEU A 147 -13.37 15.18 3.41
C LEU A 147 -13.93 16.22 4.39
N ALA A 148 -14.74 17.16 3.91
CA ALA A 148 -15.35 18.19 4.74
C ALA A 148 -16.29 17.60 5.82
N GLU A 149 -17.00 16.51 5.49
CA GLU A 149 -17.89 15.83 6.45
C GLU A 149 -17.07 15.02 7.47
N ILE A 150 -15.97 14.40 7.04
CA ILE A 150 -15.07 13.66 7.92
C ILE A 150 -14.40 14.61 8.92
N LEU A 151 -13.99 15.80 8.47
CA LEU A 151 -13.39 16.83 9.33
C LEU A 151 -14.39 17.44 10.32
N ALA A 152 -15.69 17.38 10.02
CA ALA A 152 -16.74 17.93 10.87
C ALA A 152 -17.17 16.99 12.02
N VAL A 153 -16.69 15.74 12.04
CA VAL A 153 -17.08 14.73 13.02
C VAL A 153 -15.84 14.23 13.77
N PRO A 154 -15.85 14.16 15.11
CA PRO A 154 -14.70 13.62 15.85
C PRO A 154 -14.42 12.16 15.50
N ILE A 155 -13.16 11.76 15.69
CA ILE A 155 -12.70 10.38 15.52
C ILE A 155 -12.31 9.75 16.85
N THR A 156 -12.41 8.43 16.93
CA THR A 156 -11.99 7.68 18.11
C THR A 156 -10.51 7.29 18.02
N LEU A 157 -9.91 6.93 19.16
CA LEU A 157 -8.54 6.39 19.17
C LEU A 157 -8.45 5.07 18.39
N ASP A 158 -9.48 4.23 18.41
CA ASP A 158 -9.49 2.95 17.68
C ASP A 158 -9.53 3.14 16.16
N GLU A 159 -10.21 4.17 15.67
CA GLU A 159 -10.16 4.55 14.26
C GLU A 159 -8.78 5.04 13.86
N ALA A 160 -8.14 5.81 14.73
CA ALA A 160 -6.76 6.24 14.53
C ALA A 160 -5.78 5.05 14.55
N ARG A 161 -5.98 4.08 15.45
CA ARG A 161 -5.23 2.80 15.47
C ARG A 161 -5.41 2.03 14.16
N LEU A 162 -6.63 1.96 13.62
CA LEU A 162 -6.89 1.33 12.33
C LEU A 162 -6.17 2.05 11.19
N VAL A 163 -6.17 3.39 11.18
CA VAL A 163 -5.38 4.18 10.21
C VAL A 163 -3.90 3.80 10.30
N VAL A 164 -3.33 3.72 11.50
CA VAL A 164 -1.93 3.29 11.72
C VAL A 164 -1.71 1.85 11.24
N ALA A 165 -2.57 0.89 11.56
CA ALA A 165 -2.46 -0.48 11.07
C ALA A 165 -2.41 -0.53 9.52
N ARG A 166 -3.33 0.19 8.86
CA ARG A 166 -3.43 0.25 7.39
C ARG A 166 -2.23 0.92 6.73
N ARG A 167 -1.71 1.96 7.37
CA ARG A 167 -0.45 2.63 7.04
C ARG A 167 0.75 1.69 7.00
N TYR A 168 0.75 0.65 7.83
CA TYR A 168 1.74 -0.44 7.85
C TYR A 168 1.29 -1.69 7.06
N ARG A 169 0.19 -1.59 6.29
CA ARG A 169 -0.40 -2.67 5.48
C ARG A 169 -0.85 -3.87 6.34
N ARG A 170 -1.48 -3.59 7.48
CA ARG A 170 -2.07 -4.59 8.38
C ARG A 170 -3.59 -4.50 8.39
N ALA A 171 -4.22 -5.66 8.54
CA ALA A 171 -5.67 -5.83 8.54
C ALA A 171 -6.31 -5.20 9.78
N SER A 172 -5.61 -5.20 10.91
CA SER A 172 -6.08 -4.66 12.17
C SER A 172 -4.92 -4.20 13.05
N TRP A 173 -5.27 -3.55 14.16
CA TRP A 173 -4.31 -3.16 15.17
C TRP A 173 -3.64 -4.37 15.82
N GLU A 174 -4.42 -5.41 16.12
CA GLU A 174 -3.95 -6.67 16.70
C GLU A 174 -2.93 -7.35 15.79
N GLU A 175 -3.19 -7.40 14.48
CA GLU A 175 -2.22 -7.93 13.51
C GLU A 175 -0.94 -7.08 13.48
N LEU A 176 -1.04 -5.75 13.57
CA LEU A 176 0.14 -4.89 13.64
C LEU A 176 1.00 -5.18 14.87
N ILE A 177 0.39 -5.29 16.06
CA ILE A 177 1.12 -5.57 17.30
C ILE A 177 1.73 -6.97 17.29
N ALA A 178 0.95 -7.98 16.92
CA ALA A 178 1.43 -9.37 16.84
C ALA A 178 2.63 -9.49 15.89
N ARG A 179 2.60 -8.78 14.76
CA ARG A 179 3.74 -8.75 13.82
C ARG A 179 4.95 -8.02 14.37
N GLY A 180 4.74 -6.95 15.12
CA GLY A 180 5.84 -6.29 15.80
C GLY A 180 6.53 -7.18 16.84
N ASP A 181 5.75 -7.98 17.56
CA ASP A 181 6.29 -8.96 18.50
C ASP A 181 7.01 -10.11 17.78
N ASP A 182 6.44 -10.67 16.71
CA ASP A 182 7.05 -11.74 15.91
C ASP A 182 8.39 -11.33 15.32
N SER A 183 8.48 -10.11 14.82
CA SER A 183 9.70 -9.56 14.22
C SER A 183 10.79 -9.30 15.26
N ARG A 184 10.42 -8.75 16.44
CA ARG A 184 11.35 -8.63 17.58
C ARG A 184 11.87 -9.99 18.02
N ARG A 185 10.98 -10.97 18.21
CA ARG A 185 11.36 -12.34 18.54
C ARG A 185 12.30 -12.95 17.51
N ARG A 186 12.04 -12.73 16.21
CA ARG A 186 12.91 -13.21 15.14
C ARG A 186 14.26 -12.52 15.14
N ASN A 187 14.32 -11.20 15.28
CA ASN A 187 15.59 -10.49 15.41
C ASN A 187 16.38 -10.98 16.64
N ASP A 188 15.72 -11.18 17.78
CA ASP A 188 16.36 -11.69 18.99
C ASP A 188 16.84 -13.13 18.80
N LYS A 189 16.04 -13.99 18.15
CA LYS A 189 16.43 -15.37 17.83
C LYS A 189 17.56 -15.42 16.80
N ASP A 190 17.49 -14.60 15.74
CA ASP A 190 18.53 -14.47 14.71
C ASP A 190 19.84 -13.92 15.30
N VAL A 191 19.77 -13.11 16.36
CA VAL A 191 20.94 -12.65 17.13
C VAL A 191 21.61 -13.81 17.90
N TRP A 192 20.84 -14.79 18.38
CA TRP A 192 21.30 -15.99 19.08
C TRP A 192 21.68 -17.16 18.15
N ASP A 193 21.03 -17.31 17.00
CA ASP A 193 21.29 -18.36 15.98
C ASP A 193 22.31 -17.94 14.89
N ARG A 194 23.11 -16.88 15.13
CA ARG A 194 24.06 -16.35 14.14
C ARG A 194 25.02 -17.42 13.61
N GLY A 195 24.86 -17.74 12.32
CA GLY A 195 25.88 -18.36 11.47
C GLY A 195 25.76 -19.87 11.22
N SER A 196 24.89 -20.61 11.92
CA SER A 196 24.90 -22.09 11.86
C SER A 196 23.55 -22.74 11.55
N GLY A 197 22.44 -22.01 11.63
CA GLY A 197 21.11 -22.55 11.32
C GLY A 197 20.98 -23.01 9.85
N PRO A 198 20.10 -24.00 9.55
CA PRO A 198 19.95 -24.57 8.20
C PRO A 198 19.71 -23.54 7.11
N ARG A 199 18.87 -22.54 7.40
CA ARG A 199 18.57 -21.43 6.50
C ARG A 199 19.80 -20.55 6.19
N ALA A 200 20.59 -20.22 7.21
CA ALA A 200 21.79 -19.40 7.03
C ALA A 200 22.82 -20.16 6.18
N ARG A 201 23.02 -21.45 6.47
CA ARG A 201 23.88 -22.34 5.68
C ARG A 201 23.42 -22.46 4.22
N ALA A 202 22.11 -22.60 3.99
CA ALA A 202 21.55 -22.59 2.64
C ALA A 202 21.83 -21.27 1.91
N GLY A 203 21.68 -20.13 2.61
CA GLY A 203 22.03 -18.81 2.08
C GLY A 203 23.51 -18.70 1.70
N THR A 204 24.42 -19.22 2.52
CA THR A 204 25.85 -19.29 2.21
C THR A 204 26.13 -20.17 1.01
N ALA A 205 25.52 -21.35 0.92
CA ALA A 205 25.67 -22.25 -0.23
C ALA A 205 25.19 -21.60 -1.54
N ILE A 206 24.06 -20.88 -1.49
CA ILE A 206 23.54 -20.11 -2.64
C ILE A 206 24.55 -19.04 -3.10
N GLN A 207 25.11 -18.27 -2.16
CA GLN A 207 26.10 -17.23 -2.48
C GLN A 207 27.40 -17.79 -3.03
N ALA A 208 27.81 -18.97 -2.55
CA ALA A 208 28.98 -19.69 -3.06
C ALA A 208 28.71 -20.49 -4.35
N HIS A 209 27.45 -20.51 -4.83
CA HIS A 209 26.99 -21.33 -5.95
C HIS A 209 27.24 -22.85 -5.75
N ASP A 210 27.26 -23.30 -4.49
CA ASP A 210 27.50 -24.68 -4.11
C ASP A 210 26.19 -25.49 -4.14
N VAL A 211 25.91 -26.08 -5.31
CA VAL A 211 24.70 -26.86 -5.59
C VAL A 211 24.63 -28.12 -4.72
N ASP A 212 25.76 -28.78 -4.47
CA ASP A 212 25.81 -30.05 -3.73
C ASP A 212 25.57 -29.81 -2.23
N ALA A 213 26.22 -28.80 -1.65
CA ALA A 213 25.96 -28.42 -0.27
C ALA A 213 24.52 -27.94 -0.07
N LEU A 214 23.97 -27.16 -1.01
CA LEU A 214 22.57 -26.75 -0.95
C LEU A 214 21.62 -27.96 -1.03
N SER A 215 21.87 -28.90 -1.95
CA SER A 215 21.08 -30.13 -2.08
C SER A 215 21.05 -30.91 -0.77
N ALA A 216 22.22 -31.15 -0.16
CA ALA A 216 22.32 -31.87 1.11
C ALA A 216 21.56 -31.17 2.25
N ILE A 217 21.59 -29.84 2.29
CA ILE A 217 20.82 -29.07 3.30
C ILE A 217 19.33 -29.20 3.05
N LEU A 218 18.86 -29.13 1.80
CA LEU A 218 17.45 -29.26 1.45
C LEU A 218 16.91 -30.68 1.71
N ASP A 219 17.74 -31.71 1.55
CA ASP A 219 17.38 -33.09 1.89
C ASP A 219 17.19 -33.26 3.40
N ALA A 220 18.03 -32.62 4.21
CA ALA A 220 17.91 -32.63 5.66
C ALA A 220 16.79 -31.70 6.19
N HIS A 221 16.48 -30.63 5.46
CA HIS A 221 15.56 -29.57 5.88
C HIS A 221 14.59 -29.16 4.75
N PRO A 222 13.66 -30.06 4.36
CA PRO A 222 12.71 -29.78 3.27
C PRO A 222 11.76 -28.62 3.57
N GLU A 223 11.56 -28.27 4.85
CA GLU A 223 10.77 -27.11 5.27
C GLU A 223 11.30 -25.79 4.71
N LEU A 224 12.59 -25.70 4.35
CA LEU A 224 13.20 -24.51 3.76
C LEU A 224 12.64 -24.17 2.36
N LEU A 225 12.03 -25.15 1.68
CA LEU A 225 11.35 -24.95 0.39
C LEU A 225 9.98 -24.29 0.54
N THR A 226 9.42 -24.29 1.76
CA THR A 226 8.14 -23.68 2.09
C THR A 226 8.37 -22.40 2.88
N PRO A 227 8.60 -21.25 2.22
CA PRO A 227 8.86 -20.00 2.92
C PRO A 227 7.68 -19.61 3.80
N SER A 228 7.98 -19.17 5.02
CA SER A 228 6.93 -18.68 5.92
C SER A 228 6.25 -17.45 5.31
N ARG A 229 5.05 -17.12 5.81
CA ARG A 229 4.38 -15.86 5.42
C ARG A 229 5.31 -14.67 5.62
N THR A 230 6.16 -14.66 6.64
CA THR A 230 7.06 -13.53 6.81
C THR A 230 8.25 -13.54 5.86
N ASP A 231 8.79 -14.71 5.52
CA ASP A 231 9.85 -14.81 4.50
C ASP A 231 9.36 -14.25 3.17
N ARG A 232 8.11 -14.54 2.78
CA ARG A 232 7.47 -13.94 1.59
C ARG A 232 7.28 -12.44 1.75
N GLU A 233 6.77 -11.98 2.89
CA GLU A 233 6.57 -10.54 3.13
C GLU A 233 7.87 -9.74 3.14
N TRP A 234 8.97 -10.34 3.61
CA TRP A 234 10.29 -9.72 3.69
C TRP A 234 11.13 -9.97 2.45
N ARG A 235 10.62 -10.77 1.51
CA ARG A 235 11.32 -11.16 0.27
C ARG A 235 12.69 -11.78 0.58
N ASN A 236 12.64 -12.67 1.55
CA ASN A 236 13.77 -13.41 2.08
C ASN A 236 13.50 -14.91 1.87
N THR A 237 13.12 -15.31 0.67
CA THR A 237 12.98 -16.73 0.28
C THR A 237 14.31 -17.21 -0.30
N LEU A 238 14.56 -18.53 -0.29
CA LEU A 238 15.76 -19.07 -0.97
C LEU A 238 15.73 -18.77 -2.47
N GLY A 239 14.54 -18.80 -3.10
CA GLY A 239 14.36 -18.46 -4.52
C GLY A 239 14.73 -17.02 -4.84
N THR A 240 14.23 -16.04 -4.06
CA THR A 240 14.62 -14.63 -4.22
C THR A 240 16.14 -14.45 -4.01
N MET A 241 16.74 -15.12 -3.02
CA MET A 241 18.20 -15.07 -2.79
C MET A 241 18.99 -15.64 -3.97
N ALA A 242 18.58 -16.80 -4.48
CA ALA A 242 19.22 -17.47 -5.61
C ALA A 242 19.10 -16.67 -6.91
N LEU A 243 17.94 -16.07 -7.20
CA LEU A 243 17.77 -15.21 -8.36
C LEU A 243 18.64 -13.96 -8.32
N ARG A 244 18.79 -13.33 -7.14
CA ARG A 244 19.71 -12.21 -6.97
C ARG A 244 21.17 -12.64 -7.19
N ALA A 245 21.56 -13.80 -6.63
CA ALA A 245 22.88 -14.37 -6.85
C ALA A 245 23.12 -14.71 -8.33
N GLU A 246 22.13 -15.28 -9.03
CA GLU A 246 22.20 -15.58 -10.47
C GLU A 246 22.36 -14.32 -11.32
N ARG A 247 21.62 -13.25 -11.00
CA ARG A 247 21.74 -11.95 -11.69
C ARG A 247 23.12 -11.33 -11.52
N ASP A 248 23.64 -11.38 -10.29
CA ASP A 248 24.89 -10.70 -9.93
C ASP A 248 26.12 -11.55 -10.32
N ALA A 249 25.94 -12.84 -10.58
CA ALA A 249 26.98 -13.75 -11.01
C ALA A 249 27.32 -13.59 -12.51
N THR A 250 28.59 -13.81 -12.83
CA THR A 250 29.10 -13.88 -14.21
C THR A 250 29.27 -15.32 -14.70
N THR A 251 28.88 -16.31 -13.88
CA THR A 251 29.12 -17.74 -14.14
C THR A 251 27.82 -18.53 -14.33
N PRO A 252 27.85 -19.62 -15.13
CA PRO A 252 26.68 -20.50 -15.31
C PRO A 252 26.26 -21.26 -14.04
N ASP A 253 27.14 -21.42 -13.05
CA ASP A 253 26.87 -22.23 -11.85
C ASP A 253 25.75 -21.65 -10.99
N ALA A 254 25.58 -20.33 -10.99
CA ALA A 254 24.50 -19.68 -10.26
C ALA A 254 23.10 -20.07 -10.79
N ARG A 255 22.98 -20.38 -12.09
CA ARG A 255 21.74 -20.89 -12.70
C ARG A 255 21.42 -22.31 -12.21
N ARG A 256 22.43 -23.14 -11.96
CA ARG A 256 22.22 -24.51 -11.46
C ARG A 256 21.58 -24.50 -10.07
N VAL A 257 21.83 -23.47 -9.26
CA VAL A 257 21.17 -23.27 -7.96
C VAL A 257 19.67 -23.00 -8.13
N THR A 258 19.28 -22.11 -9.04
CA THR A 258 17.85 -21.83 -9.28
C THR A 258 17.14 -23.03 -9.93
N ASP A 259 17.82 -23.75 -10.83
CA ASP A 259 17.31 -24.98 -11.43
C ASP A 259 17.12 -26.09 -10.39
N LEU A 260 18.04 -26.24 -9.43
CA LEU A 260 17.88 -27.17 -8.30
C LEU A 260 16.64 -26.81 -7.49
N LEU A 261 16.48 -25.54 -7.08
CA LEU A 261 15.32 -25.11 -6.30
C LEU A 261 14.01 -25.36 -7.05
N ALA A 262 13.96 -25.09 -8.36
CA ALA A 262 12.81 -25.39 -9.20
C ALA A 262 12.52 -26.90 -9.25
N ALA A 263 13.54 -27.74 -9.44
CA ALA A 263 13.39 -29.20 -9.46
C ALA A 263 12.91 -29.76 -8.11
N ARG A 264 13.20 -29.07 -6.99
CA ARG A 264 12.69 -29.39 -5.65
C ARG A 264 11.29 -28.79 -5.37
N GLY A 265 10.63 -28.21 -6.35
CA GLY A 265 9.24 -27.74 -6.27
C GLY A 265 9.07 -26.27 -5.84
N MET A 266 10.15 -25.47 -5.80
CA MET A 266 10.02 -24.03 -5.58
C MET A 266 9.57 -23.33 -6.87
N ASP A 267 8.56 -22.46 -6.77
CA ASP A 267 8.08 -21.68 -7.92
C ASP A 267 9.02 -20.50 -8.23
N ILE A 268 10.08 -20.78 -8.98
CA ILE A 268 11.07 -19.77 -9.39
C ILE A 268 10.46 -18.72 -10.34
N GLN A 269 9.43 -19.07 -11.12
CA GLN A 269 8.77 -18.11 -12.00
C GLN A 269 7.97 -17.08 -11.22
N GLN A 270 7.26 -17.52 -10.18
CA GLN A 270 6.63 -16.59 -9.25
C GLN A 270 7.69 -15.67 -8.62
N GLU A 271 8.78 -16.22 -8.06
CA GLU A 271 9.85 -15.43 -7.42
C GLU A 271 10.50 -14.43 -8.38
N LEU A 272 10.67 -14.80 -9.66
CA LEU A 272 11.20 -13.93 -10.72
C LEU A 272 10.25 -12.79 -11.08
N SER A 273 8.95 -13.09 -11.28
CA SER A 273 7.91 -12.08 -11.54
C SER A 273 7.81 -11.10 -10.37
N GLU A 274 7.91 -11.64 -9.17
CA GLU A 274 7.96 -10.92 -7.93
C GLU A 274 9.20 -10.01 -7.85
N LEU A 275 10.38 -10.44 -8.31
CA LEU A 275 11.60 -9.63 -8.38
C LEU A 275 11.47 -8.49 -9.39
N LEU A 276 10.89 -8.75 -10.56
CA LEU A 276 10.60 -7.74 -11.57
C LEU A 276 9.66 -6.64 -11.04
N LEU A 277 8.79 -6.95 -10.07
CA LEU A 277 7.95 -5.95 -9.39
C LEU A 277 8.76 -4.86 -8.66
N GLY A 278 10.06 -5.05 -8.40
CA GLY A 278 10.98 -4.02 -7.91
C GLY A 278 10.76 -3.58 -6.46
N TRP A 279 10.97 -4.50 -5.52
CA TRP A 279 10.78 -4.25 -4.09
C TRP A 279 11.91 -3.40 -3.49
N PRO A 280 11.63 -2.66 -2.39
CA PRO A 280 12.65 -1.87 -1.70
C PRO A 280 13.90 -2.64 -1.25
N GLN A 281 13.75 -3.93 -0.94
CA GLN A 281 14.78 -4.79 -0.38
C GLN A 281 15.68 -5.45 -1.44
N ASP A 282 15.39 -5.32 -2.74
CA ASP A 282 16.07 -6.07 -3.81
C ASP A 282 17.51 -5.63 -4.12
N GLY A 283 18.13 -4.81 -3.25
CA GLY A 283 19.55 -4.41 -3.33
C GLY A 283 19.92 -3.51 -4.53
N ALA A 284 19.10 -3.51 -5.58
CA ALA A 284 19.29 -2.74 -6.80
C ALA A 284 18.71 -1.31 -6.74
N ARG A 285 18.31 -0.84 -5.56
CA ARG A 285 18.03 0.59 -5.36
C ARG A 285 19.34 1.30 -5.08
N THR A 286 20.01 1.70 -6.15
CA THR A 286 20.96 2.81 -6.04
C THR A 286 20.21 4.04 -5.55
N ARG A 287 20.92 5.14 -5.24
CA ARG A 287 20.31 6.44 -4.96
C ARG A 287 19.27 6.84 -6.03
N ASP A 288 19.41 6.28 -7.23
CA ASP A 288 18.72 6.63 -8.46
C ASP A 288 17.58 5.66 -8.85
N GLY A 289 17.30 4.61 -8.05
CA GLY A 289 16.16 3.72 -8.29
C GLY A 289 16.53 2.32 -8.81
N LEU A 290 15.55 1.57 -9.35
CA LEU A 290 15.77 0.24 -9.91
C LEU A 290 16.50 0.35 -11.26
N LEU A 291 17.57 -0.43 -11.42
CA LEU A 291 18.41 -0.42 -12.63
C LEU A 291 17.70 -1.03 -13.85
N ALA A 292 17.92 -0.44 -15.02
CA ALA A 292 17.31 -0.91 -16.28
C ALA A 292 17.84 -2.29 -16.67
N GLU A 293 19.11 -2.56 -16.35
CA GLU A 293 19.80 -3.82 -16.55
C GLU A 293 19.20 -4.95 -15.70
N THR A 294 18.76 -4.63 -14.48
CA THR A 294 18.05 -5.60 -13.62
C THR A 294 16.69 -5.97 -14.23
N VAL A 295 15.96 -4.97 -14.75
CA VAL A 295 14.68 -5.20 -15.43
C VAL A 295 14.90 -6.03 -16.69
N GLN A 296 15.88 -5.65 -17.52
CA GLN A 296 16.22 -6.37 -18.75
C GLN A 296 16.62 -7.81 -18.44
N TRP A 297 17.46 -8.05 -17.43
CA TRP A 297 17.83 -9.40 -16.98
C TRP A 297 16.62 -10.22 -16.56
N CYS A 298 15.68 -9.65 -15.81
CA CYS A 298 14.47 -10.38 -15.42
C CYS A 298 13.66 -10.82 -16.64
N LEU A 299 13.49 -9.91 -17.62
CA LEU A 299 12.75 -10.20 -18.85
C LEU A 299 13.48 -11.24 -19.72
N ASP A 300 14.79 -11.13 -19.86
CA ASP A 300 15.62 -12.11 -20.60
C ASP A 300 15.60 -13.49 -19.93
N ARG A 301 15.50 -13.51 -18.58
CA ARG A 301 15.33 -14.74 -17.80
C ARG A 301 13.94 -15.36 -17.94
N GLY A 302 13.00 -14.65 -18.57
CA GLY A 302 11.64 -15.13 -18.87
C GLY A 302 10.55 -14.57 -17.96
N ALA A 303 10.79 -13.48 -17.22
CA ALA A 303 9.74 -12.82 -16.44
C ALA A 303 8.64 -12.30 -17.38
N ASP A 304 7.38 -12.57 -17.05
CA ASP A 304 6.23 -12.05 -17.79
C ASP A 304 5.99 -10.56 -17.43
N PRO A 305 6.14 -9.62 -18.39
CA PRO A 305 5.92 -8.19 -18.14
C PRO A 305 4.43 -7.84 -17.93
N ASP A 306 3.51 -8.69 -18.39
CA ASP A 306 2.06 -8.56 -18.18
C ASP A 306 1.57 -9.29 -16.92
N TRP A 307 2.48 -9.92 -16.16
CA TRP A 307 2.12 -10.59 -14.91
C TRP A 307 1.40 -9.62 -13.96
N LEU A 308 0.24 -10.07 -13.47
CA LEU A 308 -0.59 -9.30 -12.56
C LEU A 308 -0.34 -9.80 -11.13
N PRO A 309 0.30 -9.01 -10.27
CA PRO A 309 0.45 -9.36 -8.86
C PRO A 309 -0.91 -9.44 -8.17
N PRO A 310 -1.01 -10.08 -6.99
CA PRO A 310 -2.24 -10.10 -6.19
C PRO A 310 -2.77 -8.71 -5.77
N THR A 311 -1.97 -7.64 -5.94
CA THR A 311 -2.42 -6.24 -5.80
C THR A 311 -3.38 -5.80 -6.90
N GLY A 312 -3.48 -6.54 -8.01
CA GLY A 312 -4.27 -6.18 -9.19
C GLY A 312 -3.71 -4.98 -9.96
N ILE A 313 -2.44 -4.62 -9.75
CA ILE A 313 -1.77 -3.49 -10.41
C ILE A 313 -0.62 -4.03 -11.28
N PRO A 314 -0.62 -3.79 -12.61
CA PRO A 314 0.42 -4.27 -13.51
C PRO A 314 1.84 -3.80 -13.16
N ILE A 315 2.84 -4.55 -13.62
CA ILE A 315 4.26 -4.23 -13.40
C ILE A 315 4.62 -2.84 -13.90
N VAL A 316 4.20 -2.46 -15.11
CA VAL A 316 4.52 -1.14 -15.71
C VAL A 316 4.05 0.03 -14.83
N GLU A 317 2.95 -0.16 -14.12
CA GLU A 317 2.40 0.86 -13.24
C GLU A 317 3.21 1.00 -11.96
N HIS A 318 3.61 -0.13 -11.37
CA HIS A 318 4.56 -0.14 -10.28
C HIS A 318 5.90 0.46 -10.71
N ALA A 319 6.34 0.23 -11.95
CA ALA A 319 7.56 0.78 -12.52
C ALA A 319 7.51 2.32 -12.55
N ILE A 320 6.45 2.88 -13.17
CA ILE A 320 6.20 4.33 -13.20
C ILE A 320 6.18 4.93 -11.79
N ALA A 321 5.51 4.26 -10.86
CA ALA A 321 5.31 4.81 -9.51
C ALA A 321 6.57 4.70 -8.62
N ARG A 322 7.38 3.65 -8.76
CA ARG A 322 8.39 3.29 -7.74
C ARG A 322 9.79 3.07 -8.25
N PHE A 323 10.01 2.76 -9.52
CA PHE A 323 11.36 2.44 -9.97
C PHE A 323 12.28 3.65 -9.90
N ARG A 324 11.74 4.87 -9.98
CA ARG A 324 12.49 6.14 -9.95
C ARG A 324 13.58 6.25 -11.02
N ASN A 325 13.58 5.34 -11.99
CA ASN A 325 14.48 5.29 -13.13
C ASN A 325 13.65 5.14 -14.42
N PRO A 326 13.59 6.17 -15.28
CA PRO A 326 12.80 6.11 -16.51
C PRO A 326 13.31 5.05 -17.50
N ALA A 327 14.63 4.80 -17.56
CA ALA A 327 15.18 3.79 -18.47
C ALA A 327 14.66 2.38 -18.15
N ALA A 328 14.40 2.09 -16.88
CA ALA A 328 13.79 0.84 -16.45
C ALA A 328 12.30 0.73 -16.88
N VAL A 329 11.59 1.87 -16.94
CA VAL A 329 10.22 1.93 -17.48
C VAL A 329 10.24 1.72 -19.00
N ASP A 330 11.20 2.32 -19.70
CA ASP A 330 11.37 2.21 -21.15
C ASP A 330 11.69 0.78 -21.60
N VAL A 331 12.29 -0.03 -20.73
CA VAL A 331 12.47 -1.47 -20.97
C VAL A 331 11.12 -2.21 -20.94
N ILE A 332 10.21 -1.88 -20.02
CA ILE A 332 8.93 -2.60 -19.88
C ILE A 332 7.90 -2.11 -20.89
N ALA A 333 7.81 -0.80 -21.10
CA ALA A 333 6.72 -0.16 -21.82
C ALA A 333 6.42 -0.74 -23.22
N PRO A 334 7.40 -1.10 -24.07
CA PRO A 334 7.15 -1.68 -25.39
C PRO A 334 6.57 -3.10 -25.36
N ARG A 335 6.60 -3.78 -24.21
CA ARG A 335 6.25 -5.19 -24.05
C ARG A 335 4.87 -5.42 -23.43
N VAL A 336 4.13 -4.35 -23.15
CA VAL A 336 2.84 -4.41 -22.42
C VAL A 336 1.80 -3.52 -23.10
N THR A 337 0.53 -3.70 -22.75
CA THR A 337 -0.54 -2.77 -23.11
C THR A 337 -1.06 -2.03 -21.87
N PRO A 338 -0.56 -0.80 -21.59
CA PRO A 338 -0.94 -0.07 -20.39
C PRO A 338 -2.41 0.35 -20.41
N ARG A 339 -3.07 0.31 -19.25
CA ARG A 339 -4.44 0.84 -19.12
C ARG A 339 -4.48 2.33 -19.46
N ARG A 340 -5.59 2.76 -20.06
CA ARG A 340 -5.81 4.17 -20.40
C ARG A 340 -6.06 4.99 -19.14
N ALA A 341 -5.02 5.69 -18.67
CA ALA A 341 -5.10 6.64 -17.58
C ALA A 341 -4.13 7.80 -17.79
N LEU A 342 -4.53 9.01 -17.39
CA LEU A 342 -3.71 10.22 -17.53
C LEU A 342 -2.30 10.06 -16.92
N TRP A 343 -2.22 9.51 -15.71
CA TRP A 343 -0.94 9.41 -14.99
C TRP A 343 -0.02 8.34 -15.58
N ILE A 344 -0.58 7.31 -16.24
CA ILE A 344 0.19 6.29 -16.96
C ILE A 344 0.75 6.90 -18.24
N ALA A 345 -0.09 7.57 -19.04
CA ALA A 345 0.38 8.29 -20.22
C ALA A 345 1.49 9.31 -19.87
N ALA A 346 1.32 10.04 -18.77
CA ALA A 346 2.34 10.95 -18.27
C ALA A 346 3.63 10.22 -17.83
N GLY A 347 3.50 9.08 -17.14
CA GLY A 347 4.63 8.27 -16.69
C GLY A 347 5.42 7.60 -17.81
N LEU A 348 4.77 7.33 -18.94
CA LEU A 348 5.37 6.77 -20.16
C LEU A 348 5.88 7.83 -21.14
N GLY A 349 5.72 9.12 -20.82
CA GLY A 349 6.08 10.20 -21.75
C GLY A 349 5.17 10.30 -22.99
N ASP A 350 4.01 9.64 -23.02
CA ASP A 350 3.05 9.70 -24.12
C ASP A 350 2.30 11.05 -24.12
N VAL A 351 2.91 12.04 -24.77
CA VAL A 351 2.35 13.40 -24.90
C VAL A 351 1.01 13.38 -25.62
N ALA A 352 0.83 12.52 -26.63
CA ALA A 352 -0.42 12.42 -27.37
C ALA A 352 -1.54 11.86 -26.48
N GLY A 353 -1.24 10.82 -25.70
CA GLY A 353 -2.14 10.24 -24.70
C GLY A 353 -2.52 11.23 -23.60
N VAL A 354 -1.56 12.00 -23.07
CA VAL A 354 -1.83 13.05 -22.07
C VAL A 354 -2.80 14.10 -22.63
N LYS A 355 -2.59 14.56 -23.87
CA LYS A 355 -3.46 15.56 -24.51
C LYS A 355 -4.91 15.11 -24.63
N ARG A 356 -5.19 13.81 -24.80
CA ARG A 356 -6.56 13.27 -24.87
C ARG A 356 -7.37 13.48 -23.58
N PHE A 357 -6.70 13.61 -22.44
CA PHE A 357 -7.34 13.86 -21.15
C PHE A 357 -7.50 15.36 -20.82
N ILE A 358 -7.09 16.24 -21.73
CA ILE A 358 -7.12 17.70 -21.53
C ILE A 358 -8.07 18.31 -22.58
N ALA A 359 -9.07 19.04 -22.11
CA ALA A 359 -10.06 19.72 -22.94
C ALA A 359 -10.08 21.24 -22.71
N GLY A 360 -10.44 21.98 -23.76
CA GLY A 360 -10.59 23.44 -23.72
C GLY A 360 -9.34 24.15 -23.20
N LYS A 361 -9.50 25.07 -22.24
CA LYS A 361 -8.43 25.87 -21.62
C LYS A 361 -7.56 25.07 -20.62
N GLY A 362 -7.22 23.83 -20.92
CA GLY A 362 -6.37 23.00 -20.04
C GLY A 362 -7.10 22.27 -18.91
N ARG A 363 -8.42 22.05 -19.02
CA ARG A 363 -9.19 21.34 -17.98
C ARG A 363 -9.15 19.83 -18.22
N LEU A 364 -9.04 19.05 -17.15
CA LEU A 364 -9.16 17.59 -17.25
C LEU A 364 -10.57 17.17 -17.71
N THR A 365 -10.63 16.22 -18.63
CA THR A 365 -11.84 15.49 -18.99
C THR A 365 -12.33 14.65 -17.80
N PRO A 366 -13.61 14.22 -17.77
CA PRO A 366 -14.09 13.27 -16.77
C PRO A 366 -13.23 12.00 -16.71
N GLU A 367 -12.89 11.43 -17.86
CA GLU A 367 -12.01 10.26 -17.99
C GLU A 367 -10.63 10.50 -17.36
N GLY A 368 -10.05 11.70 -17.52
CA GLY A 368 -8.76 12.09 -16.92
C GLY A 368 -8.77 12.19 -15.39
N ARG A 369 -9.95 12.06 -14.75
CA ARG A 369 -10.08 11.98 -13.29
C ARG A 369 -10.19 10.55 -12.77
N LEU A 370 -10.45 9.58 -13.64
CA LEU A 370 -10.59 8.17 -13.29
C LEU A 370 -9.21 7.49 -13.14
N ASN A 371 -9.23 6.25 -12.64
CA ASN A 371 -8.07 5.34 -12.60
C ASN A 371 -6.82 5.95 -11.93
N ARG A 372 -7.00 6.79 -10.90
CA ARG A 372 -5.88 7.33 -10.11
C ARG A 372 -5.13 6.18 -9.44
N PRO A 373 -3.79 6.28 -9.30
CA PRO A 373 -3.03 5.25 -8.62
C PRO A 373 -3.46 5.21 -7.15
N ASP A 374 -3.61 4.00 -6.60
CA ASP A 374 -3.74 3.80 -5.16
C ASP A 374 -2.32 3.73 -4.57
N PRO A 375 -1.84 4.79 -3.87
CA PRO A 375 -0.46 4.84 -3.41
C PRO A 375 -0.16 3.75 -2.38
N VAL A 376 -1.18 3.28 -1.66
CA VAL A 376 -1.05 2.25 -0.63
C VAL A 376 -0.80 0.90 -1.29
N ALA A 377 -1.66 0.52 -2.24
CA ALA A 377 -1.52 -0.70 -3.06
C ALA A 377 -0.25 -0.69 -3.90
N MET A 378 0.16 0.48 -4.39
CA MET A 378 1.41 0.68 -5.10
C MET A 378 2.65 0.46 -4.23
N GLY A 379 2.52 0.51 -2.90
CA GLY A 379 3.66 0.43 -1.99
C GLY A 379 4.43 1.75 -1.85
N LEU A 380 3.79 2.90 -2.06
CA LEU A 380 4.39 4.22 -1.82
C LEU A 380 4.38 4.55 -0.31
N HIS A 381 5.46 5.21 0.15
CA HIS A 381 5.59 5.69 1.53
C HIS A 381 4.60 6.83 1.83
N GLN A 382 4.20 6.94 3.11
CA GLN A 382 3.07 7.74 3.63
C GLN A 382 3.07 9.25 3.34
N GLY A 383 4.07 9.80 2.63
CA GLY A 383 4.10 11.20 2.25
C GLY A 383 3.22 11.59 1.05
N HIS A 384 2.60 10.63 0.34
CA HIS A 384 2.11 10.88 -1.03
C HIS A 384 0.69 10.35 -1.35
N LEU A 385 -0.26 10.39 -0.40
CA LEU A 385 -1.67 10.26 -0.79
C LEU A 385 -2.08 11.48 -1.65
N LEU A 386 -2.02 11.30 -2.98
CA LEU A 386 -2.32 12.33 -3.97
C LEU A 386 -3.73 12.91 -3.74
N PRO A 387 -3.94 14.20 -4.05
CA PRO A 387 -5.24 14.83 -3.88
C PRO A 387 -6.32 14.16 -4.74
N THR A 388 -7.31 13.56 -4.08
CA THR A 388 -8.59 13.21 -4.70
C THR A 388 -9.37 14.50 -4.93
N THR A 389 -9.87 14.68 -6.15
CA THR A 389 -10.56 15.90 -6.56
C THR A 389 -11.96 15.96 -5.95
N THR A 390 -12.08 16.55 -4.75
CA THR A 390 -13.34 17.16 -4.31
C THR A 390 -13.36 18.62 -4.75
N ARG A 391 -14.35 18.94 -5.56
CA ARG A 391 -14.60 20.27 -6.14
C ARG A 391 -15.01 21.24 -5.03
N THR A 392 -14.09 22.05 -4.54
CA THR A 392 -14.43 23.25 -3.76
C THR A 392 -14.13 24.48 -4.62
N THR A 393 -15.17 24.98 -5.28
CA THR A 393 -15.17 26.33 -5.84
C THR A 393 -15.27 27.31 -4.68
N SER A 394 -14.14 27.83 -4.21
CA SER A 394 -14.09 29.16 -3.60
C SER A 394 -12.81 29.85 -4.04
N ARG A 395 -12.93 30.65 -5.10
CA ARG A 395 -11.92 31.68 -5.43
C ARG A 395 -12.11 32.82 -4.43
N SER A 396 -11.13 33.05 -3.57
CA SER A 396 -10.85 34.40 -3.07
C SER A 396 -9.57 34.86 -3.77
N CYS A 397 -9.75 35.59 -4.87
CA CYS A 397 -8.68 36.37 -5.49
C CYS A 397 -8.42 37.59 -4.61
N THR A 398 -7.37 37.58 -3.79
CA THR A 398 -6.76 38.82 -3.31
C THR A 398 -5.71 39.26 -4.31
N ARG A 399 -6.12 40.25 -5.11
CA ARG A 399 -5.32 40.97 -6.09
C ARG A 399 -4.25 41.79 -5.33
N ARG A 400 -2.98 41.37 -5.36
CA ARG A 400 -1.86 42.26 -5.02
C ARG A 400 -1.39 42.94 -6.30
N SER A 401 -1.48 44.25 -6.30
CA SER A 401 -1.00 45.19 -7.31
C SER A 401 0.47 44.93 -7.66
N ARG A 402 0.76 44.90 -8.96
CA ARG A 402 2.11 45.13 -9.49
C ARG A 402 2.19 46.59 -9.95
N SER A 403 3.22 47.30 -9.51
CA SER A 403 3.79 48.42 -10.29
C SER A 403 4.93 47.88 -11.16
N PRO A 404 5.17 48.47 -12.33
CA PRO A 404 6.05 47.93 -13.35
C PRO A 404 7.47 48.48 -13.16
N ASP A 405 8.48 47.66 -13.44
CA ASP A 405 9.68 48.13 -14.14
C ASP A 405 10.44 46.93 -14.73
N GLY A 406 10.86 47.10 -15.99
CA GLY A 406 11.61 46.12 -16.78
C GLY A 406 12.98 45.87 -16.17
N THR A 407 13.58 44.69 -16.34
CA THR A 407 14.31 44.39 -17.57
C THR A 407 14.65 42.89 -17.65
N SER A 408 14.82 42.45 -18.90
CA SER A 408 15.16 41.12 -19.38
C SER A 408 16.47 40.53 -18.85
N GLY A 409 16.48 39.23 -18.52
CA GLY A 409 17.68 38.43 -18.28
C GLY A 409 17.37 36.94 -18.20
N GLY A 410 18.10 36.10 -18.96
CA GLY A 410 17.75 34.72 -19.30
C GLY A 410 17.62 33.72 -18.13
N ARG A 411 16.69 32.77 -18.29
CA ARG A 411 16.47 31.67 -17.34
C ARG A 411 17.45 30.51 -17.60
N ARG A 412 18.52 30.49 -16.81
CA ARG A 412 19.33 29.30 -16.51
C ARG A 412 18.58 28.49 -15.45
N TRP A 413 18.25 27.23 -15.73
CA TRP A 413 17.62 26.33 -14.76
C TRP A 413 18.62 25.98 -13.65
N MET A 414 18.39 26.45 -12.43
CA MET A 414 19.13 26.04 -11.24
C MET A 414 18.65 24.67 -10.76
N ARG A 415 19.64 23.79 -10.58
CA ARG A 415 19.56 22.51 -9.90
C ARG A 415 19.34 22.76 -8.41
N CYS A 416 18.22 22.33 -7.84
CA CYS A 416 18.01 22.34 -6.39
C CYS A 416 18.58 21.05 -5.77
N SER A 417 19.73 21.16 -5.10
CA SER A 417 20.22 20.15 -4.16
C SER A 417 19.53 20.31 -2.80
N PRO A 418 19.23 19.23 -2.07
CA PRO A 418 18.65 19.30 -0.73
C PRO A 418 19.69 19.74 0.32
N PRO A 419 19.28 20.36 1.44
CA PRO A 419 20.20 20.91 2.43
C PRO A 419 20.88 19.84 3.28
N ASP A 420 22.20 19.97 3.44
CA ASP A 420 23.05 19.21 4.36
C ASP A 420 22.65 19.47 5.82
N SER A 421 22.25 18.42 6.53
CA SER A 421 22.10 18.42 7.98
C SER A 421 23.46 18.19 8.65
N ARG A 422 24.21 19.27 8.93
CA ARG A 422 25.31 19.22 9.92
C ARG A 422 24.76 19.51 11.31
N SER A 423 24.75 18.48 12.14
CA SER A 423 24.47 18.55 13.57
C SER A 423 25.57 19.31 14.31
N THR A 424 25.19 20.39 14.95
CA THR A 424 25.96 21.13 15.96
C THR A 424 26.10 20.27 17.22
N ILE A 425 27.27 19.69 17.44
CA ILE A 425 27.64 19.10 18.74
C ILE A 425 28.28 20.19 19.59
N ARG A 426 27.58 20.55 20.68
CA ARG A 426 28.09 21.34 21.81
C ARG A 426 29.30 20.61 22.42
N ARG A 427 30.47 21.27 22.44
CA ARG A 427 31.62 20.84 23.24
C ARG A 427 31.51 21.43 24.64
N SER A 428 31.44 20.57 25.64
CA SER A 428 31.77 20.86 27.03
C SER A 428 33.28 20.76 27.24
N SER A 429 33.77 21.69 28.06
CA SER A 429 35.13 21.90 28.57
C SER A 429 35.93 20.65 28.98
N GLY A 430 37.21 20.62 28.59
CA GLY A 430 38.26 19.76 29.15
C GLY A 430 39.64 20.25 28.68
N ARG A 431 40.55 20.49 29.63
CA ARG A 431 41.81 21.24 29.51
C ARG A 431 42.94 20.49 28.78
N CYS A 432 43.87 21.29 28.26
CA CYS A 432 45.33 21.09 28.13
C CYS A 432 45.89 19.71 27.71
N SER A 433 46.60 19.66 26.58
CA SER A 433 48.06 19.88 26.54
C SER A 433 48.61 19.64 25.14
N ALA A 434 49.60 20.45 24.77
CA ALA A 434 50.31 20.40 23.52
C ALA A 434 51.33 19.25 23.48
N ARG A 435 51.48 18.60 22.33
CA ARG A 435 52.74 17.99 21.88
C ARG A 435 52.74 17.89 20.35
N ARG A 436 53.59 18.69 19.72
CA ARG A 436 54.15 18.43 18.38
C ARG A 436 54.87 17.09 18.41
N TRP A 437 54.82 16.31 17.33
CA TRP A 437 56.00 15.76 16.65
C TRP A 437 55.62 15.53 15.18
N GLY A 438 56.56 15.86 14.29
CA GLY A 438 56.41 15.74 12.85
C GLY A 438 56.87 14.39 12.31
N THR A 439 56.79 14.34 10.97
CA THR A 439 57.01 13.24 10.00
C THR A 439 55.99 12.12 10.02
#